data_AF-A0AAU7QLE8-F1
#
_entry.id   AF-A0AAU7QLE8-F1
#
_cell.length_a   1.000
_cell.length_b   1.000
_cell.length_c   1.000
_cell.angle_alpha   90.00
_cell.angle_beta   90.00
_cell.angle_gamma   90.00
#
_symmetry.space_group_name_H-M   'P 1'
#
loop_
_entity.id
_entity.type
_entity.pdbx_description
1 polymer ?
#
loop_
_entity_poly.entity_id
_entity_poly.type
_entity_poly.pdbx_seq_one_letter_code
_entity_poly.pdbx_strand_id
1 'polypeptide(L)'
;MDLRFGKSFHLLAQEGHLAKSALLSGFDFLLRAEANANKDGQFYAAFFQLSIGIERLLKLVVVAQHMLENNFVSPTPKQLKGDYGHDILALYASALSTREKHGLPLYSPEKQAIFVLSFLSNFAVHTRYYNLNTLSDRAKTDSPLDEWADVASDLYKGSVSAGKSESQALKLMQQLDKMPGNTGGTYQLDRTGHPMTVFDVYWRAYKIKAARPLAIWILIQALHPLYAVFDAIGMATHEIDVSTGKQVVSIPYLEEFFPFLLADKPTTLRRKRWLSIFE
;
A
#
# COMPACT_ATOMS: atom_id res chain seq x y z
N MET A 1 -30.28 4.34 11.84
CA MET A 1 -29.22 4.15 12.86
C MET A 1 -29.71 3.02 13.74
N ASP A 2 -29.02 1.88 13.72
CA ASP A 2 -29.41 0.74 14.55
C ASP A 2 -29.15 1.12 16.02
N LEU A 3 -30.18 1.04 16.86
CA LEU A 3 -30.13 1.46 18.27
C LEU A 3 -29.21 0.58 19.12
N ARG A 4 -28.73 -0.55 18.58
CA ARG A 4 -27.84 -1.50 19.25
C ARG A 4 -26.36 -1.10 19.23
N PHE A 5 -25.97 -0.13 18.40
CA PHE A 5 -24.58 0.26 18.23
C PHE A 5 -24.35 1.75 18.50
N GLY A 6 -23.27 2.06 19.22
CA GLY A 6 -22.91 3.43 19.56
C GLY A 6 -22.46 4.25 18.35
N LYS A 7 -22.33 5.57 18.51
CA LYS A 7 -21.80 6.46 17.46
C LYS A 7 -20.38 6.05 17.03
N SER A 8 -19.52 5.73 18.01
CA SER A 8 -18.13 5.35 17.74
C SER A 8 -18.03 4.08 16.89
N PHE A 9 -18.90 3.09 17.15
CA PHE A 9 -18.98 1.87 16.35
C PHE A 9 -19.23 2.18 14.87
N HIS A 10 -20.26 2.99 14.59
CA HIS A 10 -20.62 3.34 13.22
C HIS A 10 -19.52 4.13 12.51
N LEU A 11 -18.84 5.05 13.21
CA LEU A 11 -17.72 5.82 12.66
C LEU A 11 -16.52 4.93 12.34
N LEU A 12 -16.17 4.00 13.24
CA LEU A 12 -15.08 3.05 13.01
C LEU A 12 -15.39 2.09 11.87
N ALA A 13 -16.64 1.60 11.77
CA ALA A 13 -17.08 0.76 10.67
C ALA A 13 -17.03 1.50 9.32
N GLN A 14 -17.45 2.76 9.28
CA GLN A 14 -17.34 3.60 8.09
C GLN A 14 -15.88 3.81 7.69
N GLU A 15 -14.99 4.08 8.65
CA GLU A 15 -13.56 4.18 8.39
C GLU A 15 -12.97 2.84 7.90
N GLY A 16 -13.43 1.71 8.42
CA GLY A 16 -13.10 0.37 7.92
C GLY A 16 -13.45 0.20 6.45
N HIS A 17 -14.67 0.56 6.06
CA HIS A 17 -15.10 0.54 4.65
C HIS A 17 -14.29 1.49 3.77
N LEU A 18 -13.96 2.69 4.24
CA LEU A 18 -13.17 3.67 3.49
C LEU A 18 -11.74 3.17 3.27
N ALA A 19 -11.10 2.64 4.32
CA ALA A 19 -9.76 2.07 4.24
C ALA A 19 -9.74 0.86 3.27
N LYS A 20 -10.68 -0.08 3.43
CA LYS A 20 -10.86 -1.24 2.55
C LYS A 20 -11.00 -0.82 1.09
N SER A 21 -11.93 0.10 0.80
CA SER A 21 -12.23 0.52 -0.58
C SER A 21 -11.03 1.23 -1.22
N ALA A 22 -10.32 2.08 -0.48
CA ALA A 22 -9.11 2.75 -0.96
C ALA A 22 -7.98 1.75 -1.26
N LEU A 23 -7.71 0.80 -0.36
CA LEU A 23 -6.68 -0.23 -0.57
C LEU A 23 -6.97 -1.09 -1.81
N LEU A 24 -8.19 -1.63 -1.92
CA LEU A 24 -8.55 -2.51 -3.02
C LEU A 24 -8.62 -1.77 -4.37
N SER A 25 -9.07 -0.50 -4.37
CA SER A 25 -9.01 0.36 -5.55
C SER A 25 -7.56 0.65 -5.96
N GLY A 26 -6.70 0.92 -4.99
CA GLY A 26 -5.27 1.10 -5.19
C GLY A 26 -4.60 -0.12 -5.82
N PHE A 27 -4.94 -1.33 -5.36
CA PHE A 27 -4.48 -2.58 -5.98
C PHE A 27 -4.94 -2.69 -7.44
N ASP A 28 -6.20 -2.37 -7.74
CA ASP A 28 -6.74 -2.46 -9.09
C ASP A 28 -6.12 -1.43 -10.04
N PHE A 29 -5.92 -0.19 -9.60
CA PHE A 29 -5.18 0.81 -10.37
C PHE A 29 -3.75 0.36 -10.64
N LEU A 30 -3.07 -0.17 -9.61
CA LEU A 30 -1.70 -0.65 -9.76
C LEU A 30 -1.60 -1.80 -10.77
N LEU A 31 -2.55 -2.74 -10.76
CA LEU A 31 -2.59 -3.85 -11.73
C LEU A 31 -2.88 -3.41 -13.17
N ARG A 32 -3.52 -2.25 -13.36
CA ARG A 32 -3.84 -1.70 -14.68
C ARG A 32 -2.76 -0.77 -15.20
N ALA A 33 -2.00 -0.12 -14.32
CA ALA A 33 -0.97 0.85 -14.67
C ALA A 33 0.10 0.25 -15.60
N GLU A 34 0.39 0.93 -16.71
CA GLU A 34 1.38 0.53 -17.70
C GLU A 34 2.26 1.73 -18.05
N ALA A 35 3.57 1.56 -17.92
CA ALA A 35 4.54 2.56 -18.35
C ALA A 35 4.55 2.66 -19.88
N ASN A 36 4.79 3.86 -20.41
CA ASN A 36 4.90 4.14 -21.85
C ASN A 36 3.62 3.86 -22.66
N ALA A 37 2.45 3.89 -22.01
CA ALA A 37 1.15 3.59 -22.65
C ALA A 37 0.10 4.71 -22.45
N ASN A 38 0.53 5.95 -22.17
CA ASN A 38 -0.34 7.06 -21.74
C ASN A 38 -1.25 6.69 -20.54
N LYS A 39 -0.78 5.77 -19.70
CA LYS A 39 -1.50 5.26 -18.51
C LYS A 39 -0.82 5.68 -17.21
N ASP A 40 0.05 6.67 -17.25
CA ASP A 40 0.78 7.16 -16.08
C ASP A 40 -0.15 7.66 -14.97
N GLY A 41 -1.32 8.21 -15.36
CA GLY A 41 -2.38 8.59 -14.41
C GLY A 41 -2.87 7.42 -13.54
N GLN A 42 -2.75 6.18 -14.00
CA GLN A 42 -3.10 4.99 -13.19
C GLN A 42 -2.06 4.70 -12.11
N PHE A 43 -0.78 5.03 -12.32
CA PHE A 43 0.22 4.96 -11.25
C PHE A 43 -0.09 5.96 -10.16
N TYR A 44 -0.31 7.23 -10.53
CA TYR A 44 -0.71 8.25 -9.56
C TYR A 44 -1.97 7.84 -8.81
N ALA A 45 -3.03 7.43 -9.51
CA ALA A 45 -4.27 6.96 -8.87
C ALA A 45 -4.02 5.80 -7.89
N ALA A 46 -3.16 4.84 -8.26
CA ALA A 46 -2.76 3.76 -7.36
C ALA A 46 -2.05 4.30 -6.11
N PHE A 47 -1.05 5.16 -6.27
CA PHE A 47 -0.27 5.69 -5.14
C PHE A 47 -1.14 6.52 -4.20
N PHE A 48 -2.01 7.38 -4.74
CA PHE A 48 -2.98 8.13 -3.96
C PHE A 48 -3.86 7.22 -3.10
N GLN A 49 -4.48 6.23 -3.73
CA GLN A 49 -5.42 5.32 -3.06
C GLN A 49 -4.71 4.42 -2.03
N LEU A 50 -3.52 3.91 -2.36
CA LEU A 50 -2.72 3.11 -1.45
C LEU A 50 -2.22 3.90 -0.25
N SER A 51 -1.64 5.09 -0.45
CA SER A 51 -1.16 5.92 0.66
C SER A 51 -2.31 6.29 1.62
N ILE A 52 -3.46 6.71 1.09
CA ILE A 52 -4.65 7.04 1.91
C ILE A 52 -5.21 5.80 2.60
N GLY A 53 -5.35 4.68 1.89
CA GLY A 53 -5.89 3.44 2.44
C GLY A 53 -5.03 2.86 3.55
N ILE A 54 -3.70 2.87 3.37
CA ILE A 54 -2.75 2.45 4.40
C ILE A 54 -2.82 3.39 5.59
N GLU A 55 -2.75 4.71 5.40
CA GLU A 55 -2.83 5.68 6.51
C GLU A 55 -4.10 5.48 7.34
N ARG A 56 -5.26 5.29 6.69
CA ARG A 56 -6.54 5.04 7.37
C ARG A 56 -6.55 3.72 8.14
N LEU A 57 -6.06 2.64 7.54
CA LEU A 57 -5.96 1.33 8.20
C LEU A 57 -5.07 1.41 9.45
N LEU A 58 -3.92 2.07 9.35
CA LEU A 58 -3.02 2.21 10.50
C LEU A 58 -3.61 3.13 11.58
N LYS A 59 -4.32 4.19 11.18
CA LYS A 59 -5.07 5.05 12.12
C LYS A 59 -6.17 4.27 12.84
N LEU A 60 -6.87 3.37 12.16
CA LEU A 60 -7.84 2.48 12.80
C LEU A 60 -7.21 1.66 13.92
N VAL A 61 -6.02 1.09 13.71
CA VAL A 61 -5.30 0.31 14.74
C VAL A 61 -5.03 1.18 15.97
N VAL A 62 -4.38 2.32 15.80
CA VAL A 62 -3.97 3.16 16.94
C VAL A 62 -5.16 3.82 17.65
N VAL A 63 -6.21 4.19 16.91
CA VAL A 63 -7.45 4.74 17.48
C VAL A 63 -8.20 3.67 18.28
N ALA A 64 -8.35 2.47 17.72
CA ALA A 64 -9.04 1.38 18.41
C ALA A 64 -8.28 0.95 19.67
N GLN A 65 -6.95 0.86 19.59
CA GLN A 65 -6.12 0.60 20.77
C GLN A 65 -6.23 1.69 21.83
N HIS A 66 -6.18 2.97 21.41
CA HIS A 66 -6.34 4.09 22.34
C HIS A 66 -7.71 4.04 23.04
N MET A 67 -8.78 3.78 22.29
CA MET A 67 -10.12 3.63 22.84
C MET A 67 -10.17 2.50 23.86
N LEU A 68 -9.61 1.33 23.54
CA LEU A 68 -9.55 0.18 24.45
C LEU A 68 -8.86 0.55 25.79
N GLU A 69 -7.78 1.30 25.74
CA GLU A 69 -7.00 1.71 26.92
C GLU A 69 -7.63 2.86 27.72
N ASN A 70 -8.53 3.63 27.11
CA ASN A 70 -9.06 4.87 27.68
C ASN A 70 -10.59 4.82 27.84
N ASN A 71 -11.12 3.69 28.30
CA ASN A 71 -12.56 3.51 28.58
C ASN A 71 -13.47 3.83 27.37
N PHE A 72 -13.02 3.48 26.17
CA PHE A 72 -13.67 3.73 24.88
C PHE A 72 -13.81 5.20 24.50
N VAL A 73 -13.02 6.08 25.10
CA VAL A 73 -12.90 7.48 24.67
C VAL A 73 -11.96 7.57 23.46
N SER A 74 -12.42 8.21 22.39
CA SER A 74 -11.61 8.43 21.19
C SER A 74 -10.52 9.48 21.42
N PRO A 75 -9.35 9.34 20.75
CA PRO A 75 -8.31 10.37 20.83
C PRO A 75 -8.81 11.69 20.25
N THR A 76 -8.35 12.80 20.82
CA THR A 76 -8.66 14.14 20.30
C THR A 76 -7.98 14.37 18.94
N PRO A 77 -8.48 15.28 18.09
CA PRO A 77 -7.82 15.64 16.83
C PRO A 77 -6.37 16.10 17.03
N LYS A 78 -6.06 16.73 18.16
CA LYS A 78 -4.71 17.17 18.52
C LYS A 78 -3.80 15.97 18.80
N GLN A 79 -4.26 14.97 19.55
CA GLN A 79 -3.53 13.72 19.78
C GLN A 79 -3.35 12.95 18.47
N LEU A 80 -4.41 12.84 17.67
CA LEU A 80 -4.33 12.13 16.38
C LEU A 80 -3.32 12.76 15.42
N LYS A 81 -3.26 14.10 15.37
CA LYS A 81 -2.32 14.82 14.51
C LYS A 81 -0.91 14.86 15.10
N GLY A 82 -0.77 15.05 16.40
CA GLY A 82 0.51 15.19 17.10
C GLY A 82 1.24 13.86 17.27
N ASP A 83 0.52 12.83 17.71
CA ASP A 83 1.13 11.55 18.10
C ASP A 83 1.23 10.57 16.91
N TYR A 84 0.38 10.74 15.89
CA TYR A 84 0.24 9.77 14.79
C TYR A 84 0.42 10.36 13.38
N GLY A 85 0.53 11.69 13.23
CA GLY A 85 0.98 12.37 12.00
C GLY A 85 0.34 11.94 10.67
N HIS A 86 1.09 12.16 9.58
CA HIS A 86 0.78 11.68 8.22
C HIS A 86 1.90 10.79 7.65
N ASP A 87 2.97 10.55 8.41
CA ASP A 87 4.06 9.68 7.98
C ASP A 87 3.64 8.22 8.14
N ILE A 88 3.48 7.53 7.02
CA ILE A 88 3.05 6.14 6.96
C ILE A 88 4.03 5.22 7.70
N LEU A 89 5.34 5.48 7.66
CA LEU A 89 6.34 4.61 8.29
C LEU A 89 6.28 4.71 9.81
N ALA A 90 6.26 5.94 10.33
CA ALA A 90 6.13 6.18 11.77
C ALA A 90 4.82 5.58 12.31
N LEU A 91 3.72 5.80 11.58
CA LEU A 91 2.41 5.27 11.92
C LEU A 91 2.37 3.73 11.84
N TYR A 92 3.05 3.13 10.86
CA TYR A 92 3.15 1.68 10.72
C TYR A 92 3.92 1.06 11.89
N ALA A 93 5.04 1.66 12.29
CA ALA A 93 5.78 1.23 13.47
C ALA A 93 4.92 1.31 14.75
N SER A 94 4.19 2.42 14.94
CA SER A 94 3.27 2.58 16.06
C SER A 94 2.10 1.58 16.05
N ALA A 95 1.58 1.25 14.86
CA ALA A 95 0.53 0.25 14.73
C ALA A 95 1.07 -1.16 15.06
N LEU A 96 2.29 -1.49 14.62
CA LEU A 96 2.92 -2.77 14.94
C LEU A 96 3.27 -2.92 16.42
N SER A 97 3.66 -1.84 17.12
CA SER A 97 3.97 -1.92 18.55
C SER A 97 2.75 -2.29 19.41
N THR A 98 1.53 -2.13 18.90
CA THR A 98 0.32 -2.60 19.61
C THR A 98 0.27 -4.12 19.77
N ARG A 99 0.99 -4.87 18.94
CA ARG A 99 1.10 -6.34 19.03
C ARG A 99 1.60 -6.79 20.40
N GLU A 100 2.60 -6.11 20.94
CA GLU A 100 3.19 -6.44 22.24
C GLU A 100 2.17 -6.32 23.37
N LYS A 101 1.27 -5.33 23.28
CA LYS A 101 0.21 -5.10 24.27
C LYS A 101 -0.81 -6.24 24.34
N HIS A 102 -0.94 -7.00 23.26
CA HIS A 102 -1.84 -8.15 23.13
C HIS A 102 -1.10 -9.49 23.22
N GLY A 103 0.17 -9.50 23.62
CA GLY A 103 0.96 -10.73 23.70
C GLY A 103 1.18 -11.42 22.34
N LEU A 104 0.98 -10.71 21.24
CA LEU A 104 1.17 -11.25 19.89
C LEU A 104 2.67 -11.31 19.57
N PRO A 105 3.13 -12.32 18.80
CA PRO A 105 4.54 -12.43 18.44
C PRO A 105 5.07 -11.18 17.75
N LEU A 106 6.31 -10.81 18.07
CA LEU A 106 7.02 -9.73 17.38
C LEU A 106 7.05 -10.01 15.87
N TYR A 107 6.80 -8.97 15.09
CA TYR A 107 6.84 -9.03 13.65
C TYR A 107 7.84 -8.00 13.13
N SER A 108 8.77 -8.45 12.30
CA SER A 108 9.70 -7.58 11.60
C SER A 108 9.36 -7.61 10.11
N PRO A 109 8.99 -6.47 9.50
CA PRO A 109 8.70 -6.40 8.07
C PRO A 109 9.95 -6.69 7.24
N GLU A 110 9.78 -7.38 6.12
CA GLU A 110 10.86 -7.58 5.15
C GLU A 110 11.36 -6.24 4.60
N LYS A 111 12.63 -6.19 4.18
CA LYS A 111 13.23 -4.98 3.60
C LYS A 111 12.43 -4.43 2.41
N GLN A 112 11.89 -5.31 1.57
CA GLN A 112 11.08 -4.90 0.42
C GLN A 112 9.77 -4.24 0.85
N ALA A 113 9.16 -4.67 1.96
CA ALA A 113 7.97 -4.04 2.52
C ALA A 113 8.27 -2.62 2.99
N ILE A 114 9.36 -2.43 3.73
CA ILE A 114 9.81 -1.09 4.15
C ILE A 114 10.08 -0.21 2.94
N PHE A 115 10.68 -0.75 1.88
CA PHE A 115 10.98 0.04 0.68
C PHE A 115 9.71 0.54 -0.02
N VAL A 116 8.70 -0.33 -0.21
CA VAL A 116 7.41 0.07 -0.79
C VAL A 116 6.66 1.05 0.10
N LEU A 117 6.65 0.84 1.43
CA LEU A 117 6.01 1.77 2.37
C LEU A 117 6.72 3.12 2.42
N SER A 118 8.05 3.15 2.31
CA SER A 118 8.85 4.38 2.26
C SER A 118 8.50 5.20 1.03
N PHE A 119 8.42 4.56 -0.15
CA PHE A 119 7.97 5.19 -1.38
C PHE A 119 6.57 5.81 -1.21
N LEU A 120 5.60 5.05 -0.67
CA LEU A 120 4.24 5.54 -0.46
C LEU A 120 4.16 6.68 0.56
N SER A 121 5.00 6.66 1.61
CA SER A 121 5.11 7.75 2.59
C SER A 121 5.67 9.01 1.93
N ASN A 122 6.79 8.90 1.21
CA ASN A 122 7.40 10.01 0.47
C ASN A 122 6.42 10.60 -0.56
N PHE A 123 5.73 9.73 -1.30
CA PHE A 123 4.69 10.15 -2.23
C PHE A 123 3.57 10.95 -1.56
N ALA A 124 3.06 10.44 -0.43
CA ALA A 124 1.97 11.07 0.28
C ALA A 124 2.32 12.48 0.78
N VAL A 125 3.55 12.69 1.25
CA VAL A 125 3.99 13.92 1.90
C VAL A 125 4.58 14.94 0.90
N HIS A 126 5.40 14.48 -0.05
CA HIS A 126 6.26 15.38 -0.82
C HIS A 126 5.92 15.44 -2.31
N THR A 127 5.66 14.28 -2.94
CA THR A 127 5.63 14.20 -4.42
C THR A 127 4.22 14.00 -4.98
N ARG A 128 3.20 14.07 -4.14
CA ARG A 128 1.77 14.05 -4.48
C ARG A 128 1.39 15.06 -5.59
N TYR A 129 1.90 16.28 -5.49
CA TYR A 129 1.67 17.36 -6.44
C TYR A 129 2.90 17.63 -7.31
N TYR A 130 3.75 16.61 -7.51
CA TYR A 130 5.01 16.72 -8.23
C TYR A 130 4.88 17.52 -9.53
N ASN A 131 3.95 17.14 -10.42
CA ASN A 131 3.79 17.83 -11.70
C ASN A 131 3.48 19.33 -11.54
N LEU A 132 2.59 19.71 -10.62
CA LEU A 132 2.24 21.11 -10.40
C LEU A 132 3.38 21.88 -9.74
N ASN A 133 4.10 21.25 -8.81
CA ASN A 133 5.24 21.83 -8.14
C ASN A 133 6.41 22.04 -9.11
N THR A 134 6.72 21.07 -9.96
CA THR A 134 7.80 21.17 -10.97
C THR A 134 7.48 22.21 -12.05
N LEU A 135 6.20 22.46 -12.34
CA LEU A 135 5.81 23.57 -13.21
C LEU A 135 5.98 24.94 -12.54
N SER A 136 5.77 25.01 -11.22
CA SER A 136 5.76 26.26 -10.45
C SER A 136 7.12 26.64 -9.88
N ASP A 137 7.97 25.64 -9.63
CA ASP A 137 9.23 25.76 -8.92
C ASP A 137 10.34 25.02 -9.67
N ARG A 138 11.54 25.60 -9.76
CA ARG A 138 12.69 24.96 -10.44
C ARG A 138 13.40 23.90 -9.58
N ALA A 139 12.85 23.56 -8.42
CA ALA A 139 13.45 22.60 -7.51
C ALA A 139 13.45 21.19 -8.13
N LYS A 140 14.63 20.56 -8.17
CA LYS A 140 14.83 19.19 -8.63
C LYS A 140 14.39 18.20 -7.55
N THR A 141 13.09 17.90 -7.50
CA THR A 141 12.60 16.71 -6.80
C THR A 141 12.53 15.57 -7.81
N ASP A 142 12.79 14.34 -7.39
CA ASP A 142 12.66 13.17 -8.28
C ASP A 142 11.19 12.89 -8.63
N SER A 143 10.94 12.44 -9.86
CA SER A 143 9.62 12.03 -10.31
C SER A 143 9.14 10.79 -9.56
N PRO A 144 7.89 10.75 -9.05
CA PRO A 144 7.29 9.55 -8.46
C PRO A 144 7.35 8.31 -9.37
N LEU A 145 7.30 8.52 -10.69
CA LEU A 145 7.33 7.42 -11.66
C LEU A 145 8.76 6.86 -11.84
N ASP A 146 9.77 7.71 -11.69
CA ASP A 146 11.17 7.28 -11.70
C ASP A 146 11.51 6.53 -10.42
N GLU A 147 11.13 7.08 -9.26
CA GLU A 147 11.28 6.42 -7.98
C GLU A 147 10.53 5.07 -7.96
N TRP A 148 9.30 5.02 -8.46
CA TRP A 148 8.54 3.78 -8.58
C TRP A 148 9.21 2.76 -9.51
N ALA A 149 9.84 3.19 -10.59
CA ALA A 149 10.53 2.27 -11.50
C ALA A 149 11.73 1.60 -10.82
N ASP A 150 12.43 2.32 -9.94
CA ASP A 150 13.51 1.78 -9.13
C ASP A 150 12.97 0.74 -8.14
N VAL A 151 11.89 1.08 -7.41
CA VAL A 151 11.17 0.16 -6.52
C VAL A 151 10.78 -1.11 -7.28
N ALA A 152 10.09 -0.97 -8.41
CA ALA A 152 9.64 -2.09 -9.23
C ALA A 152 10.80 -2.95 -9.74
N SER A 153 11.91 -2.33 -10.14
CA SER A 153 13.11 -3.04 -10.58
C SER A 153 13.70 -3.88 -9.45
N ASP A 154 13.75 -3.38 -8.22
CA ASP A 154 14.26 -4.12 -7.07
C ASP A 154 13.32 -5.24 -6.63
N LEU A 155 12.00 -5.00 -6.65
CA LEU A 155 11.01 -6.06 -6.41
C LEU A 155 11.15 -7.21 -7.42
N TYR A 156 11.35 -6.86 -8.69
CA TYR A 156 11.56 -7.84 -9.76
C TYR A 156 12.84 -8.65 -9.52
N LYS A 157 13.97 -7.99 -9.26
CA LYS A 157 15.25 -8.65 -8.98
C LYS A 157 15.18 -9.57 -7.76
N GLY A 158 14.50 -9.15 -6.70
CA GLY A 158 14.33 -9.95 -5.49
C GLY A 158 13.41 -11.17 -5.65
N SER A 159 12.58 -11.19 -6.70
CA SER A 159 11.55 -12.22 -6.90
C SER A 159 11.81 -13.14 -8.10
N VAL A 160 12.72 -12.76 -9.01
CA VAL A 160 13.00 -13.48 -10.25
C VAL A 160 14.47 -13.86 -10.30
N SER A 161 14.77 -15.14 -10.53
CA SER A 161 16.14 -15.61 -10.66
C SER A 161 16.86 -14.97 -11.85
N ALA A 162 18.18 -14.79 -11.72
CA ALA A 162 19.01 -14.19 -12.76
C ALA A 162 18.81 -14.86 -14.14
N GLY A 163 18.89 -16.20 -14.21
CA GLY A 163 18.69 -16.92 -15.48
C GLY A 163 17.29 -16.75 -16.08
N LYS A 164 16.25 -16.61 -15.25
CA LYS A 164 14.90 -16.30 -15.76
C LYS A 164 14.82 -14.86 -16.27
N SER A 165 15.43 -13.91 -15.57
CA SER A 165 15.52 -12.51 -15.99
C SER A 165 16.24 -12.39 -17.34
N GLU A 166 17.41 -13.01 -17.47
CA GLU A 166 18.21 -13.04 -18.71
C GLU A 166 17.42 -13.67 -19.87
N SER A 167 16.73 -14.78 -19.63
CA SER A 167 15.88 -15.42 -20.64
C SER A 167 14.76 -14.48 -21.13
N GLN A 168 14.16 -13.69 -20.24
CA GLN A 168 13.11 -12.74 -20.61
C GLN A 168 13.68 -11.53 -21.36
N ALA A 169 14.85 -11.03 -20.94
CA ALA A 169 15.57 -9.98 -21.65
C ALA A 169 15.94 -10.40 -23.07
N LEU A 170 16.48 -11.61 -23.25
CA LEU A 170 16.81 -12.15 -24.57
C LEU A 170 15.57 -12.29 -25.46
N LYS A 171 14.44 -12.77 -24.91
CA LYS A 171 13.17 -12.83 -25.64
C LYS A 171 12.70 -11.45 -26.10
N LEU A 172 12.86 -10.43 -25.25
CA LEU A 172 12.53 -9.06 -25.61
C LEU A 172 13.43 -8.55 -26.74
N MET A 173 14.75 -8.78 -26.67
CA MET A 173 15.68 -8.42 -27.74
C MET A 173 15.27 -9.06 -29.07
N GLN A 174 15.00 -10.37 -29.07
CA GLN A 174 14.54 -11.10 -30.27
C GLN A 174 13.22 -10.58 -30.83
N GLN A 175 12.33 -10.03 -29.99
CA GLN A 175 11.10 -9.39 -30.44
C GLN A 175 11.37 -8.04 -31.08
N LEU A 176 12.26 -7.23 -30.50
CA LEU A 176 12.65 -5.92 -31.02
C LEU A 176 13.40 -6.01 -32.35
N ASP A 177 14.28 -7.02 -32.52
CA ASP A 177 15.00 -7.25 -33.79
C ASP A 177 14.06 -7.51 -34.98
N LYS A 178 12.85 -8.01 -34.72
CA LYS A 178 11.83 -8.26 -35.74
C LYS A 178 11.00 -7.02 -36.06
N MET A 179 11.11 -5.95 -35.27
CA MET A 179 10.36 -4.71 -35.48
C MET A 179 11.16 -3.73 -36.35
N PRO A 180 10.63 -3.27 -37.49
CA PRO A 180 11.33 -2.31 -38.34
C PRO A 180 11.61 -1.00 -37.59
N GLY A 181 12.87 -0.53 -37.61
CA GLY A 181 13.26 0.77 -37.08
C GLY A 181 13.43 0.88 -35.56
N ASN A 182 13.46 -0.23 -34.82
CA ASN A 182 13.35 -0.23 -33.35
C ASN A 182 14.65 -0.63 -32.59
N THR A 183 15.82 -0.55 -33.22
CA THR A 183 17.11 -0.98 -32.63
C THR A 183 18.05 0.19 -32.27
N GLY A 184 17.50 1.40 -32.12
CA GLY A 184 18.27 2.63 -31.88
C GLY A 184 18.15 3.22 -30.47
N GLY A 185 18.72 4.42 -30.32
CA GLY A 185 18.51 5.29 -29.16
C GLY A 185 17.12 5.94 -29.17
N THR A 186 16.64 6.35 -28.01
CA THR A 186 15.40 7.11 -27.86
C THR A 186 15.69 8.52 -27.31
N TYR A 187 14.71 9.42 -27.42
CA TYR A 187 14.76 10.71 -26.72
C TYR A 187 14.38 10.59 -25.22
N GLN A 188 14.04 9.39 -24.75
CA GLN A 188 13.75 9.18 -23.32
C GLN A 188 15.06 9.14 -22.55
N LEU A 189 15.08 9.81 -21.40
CA LEU A 189 16.22 9.81 -20.50
C LEU A 189 15.91 8.96 -19.28
N ASP A 190 16.93 8.35 -18.69
CA ASP A 190 16.83 7.75 -17.37
C ASP A 190 16.83 8.83 -16.26
N ARG A 191 16.70 8.41 -15.00
CA ARG A 191 16.69 9.30 -13.83
C ARG A 191 17.98 10.13 -13.69
N THR A 192 19.09 9.68 -14.28
CA THR A 192 20.37 10.38 -14.27
C THR A 192 20.57 11.31 -15.48
N GLY A 193 19.60 11.34 -16.40
CA GLY A 193 19.64 12.15 -17.62
C GLY A 193 20.35 11.46 -18.78
N HIS A 194 20.70 10.17 -18.69
CA HIS A 194 21.33 9.44 -19.79
C HIS A 194 20.26 8.95 -20.79
N PRO A 195 20.50 9.06 -22.11
CA PRO A 195 19.60 8.54 -23.12
C PRO A 195 19.38 7.02 -22.98
N MET A 196 18.12 6.60 -23.05
CA MET A 196 17.73 5.20 -23.02
C MET A 196 17.66 4.63 -24.44
N THR A 197 18.11 3.40 -24.62
CA THR A 197 17.83 2.63 -25.85
C THR A 197 16.38 2.18 -25.88
N VAL A 198 15.89 1.77 -27.06
CA VAL A 198 14.56 1.14 -27.17
C VAL A 198 14.46 -0.05 -26.22
N PHE A 199 15.49 -0.89 -26.15
CA PHE A 199 15.52 -2.03 -25.24
C PHE A 199 15.34 -1.59 -23.78
N ASP A 200 16.05 -0.55 -23.33
CA ASP A 200 15.95 -0.06 -21.95
C ASP A 200 14.53 0.38 -21.60
N VAL A 201 13.85 1.07 -22.53
CA VAL A 201 12.47 1.54 -22.36
C VAL A 201 11.50 0.38 -22.19
N TYR A 202 11.55 -0.60 -23.10
CA TYR A 202 10.67 -1.77 -23.04
C TYR A 202 11.02 -2.69 -21.86
N TRP A 203 12.29 -2.84 -21.53
CA TRP A 203 12.73 -3.66 -20.41
C TRP A 203 12.32 -3.05 -19.07
N ARG A 204 12.44 -1.72 -18.93
CA ARG A 204 11.91 -0.98 -17.78
C ARG A 204 10.40 -1.19 -17.65
N ALA A 205 9.64 -1.02 -18.73
CA ALA A 205 8.19 -1.27 -18.73
C ALA A 205 7.83 -2.72 -18.37
N TYR A 206 8.60 -3.70 -18.86
CA TYR A 206 8.43 -5.12 -18.52
C TYR A 206 8.61 -5.36 -17.02
N LYS A 207 9.71 -4.87 -16.42
CA LYS A 207 9.97 -5.02 -14.98
C LYS A 207 8.88 -4.36 -14.15
N ILE A 208 8.46 -3.15 -14.52
CA ILE A 208 7.33 -2.46 -13.88
C ILE A 208 6.07 -3.33 -13.94
N LYS A 209 5.73 -3.85 -15.12
CA LYS A 209 4.54 -4.70 -15.31
C LYS A 209 4.58 -5.96 -14.45
N ALA A 210 5.74 -6.61 -14.36
CA ALA A 210 5.96 -7.81 -13.57
C ALA A 210 5.92 -7.54 -12.05
N ALA A 211 6.34 -6.35 -11.62
CA ALA A 211 6.37 -5.96 -10.21
C ALA A 211 4.99 -5.64 -9.62
N ARG A 212 3.99 -5.25 -10.42
CA ARG A 212 2.64 -4.87 -9.95
C ARG A 212 2.01 -5.88 -8.98
N PRO A 213 1.86 -7.18 -9.34
CA PRO A 213 1.34 -8.18 -8.40
C PRO A 213 2.29 -8.48 -7.22
N LEU A 214 3.61 -8.33 -7.41
CA LEU A 214 4.60 -8.53 -6.34
C LEU A 214 4.49 -7.44 -5.28
N ALA A 215 4.30 -6.19 -5.68
CA ALA A 215 4.10 -5.07 -4.78
C ALA A 215 2.83 -5.24 -3.93
N ILE A 216 1.73 -5.70 -4.53
CA ILE A 216 0.49 -6.01 -3.80
C ILE A 216 0.73 -7.11 -2.77
N TRP A 217 1.42 -8.19 -3.15
CA TRP A 217 1.79 -9.24 -2.22
C TRP A 217 2.61 -8.73 -1.04
N ILE A 218 3.61 -7.87 -1.31
CA ILE A 218 4.46 -7.28 -0.28
C ILE A 218 3.64 -6.39 0.66
N LEU A 219 2.71 -5.60 0.14
CA LEU A 219 1.80 -4.79 0.96
C LEU A 219 0.88 -5.66 1.80
N ILE A 220 0.30 -6.73 1.23
CA ILE A 220 -0.52 -7.68 1.98
C ILE A 220 0.28 -8.31 3.12
N GLN A 221 1.51 -8.77 2.85
CA GLN A 221 2.40 -9.33 3.86
C GLN A 221 2.75 -8.31 4.95
N ALA A 222 3.04 -7.06 4.58
CA ALA A 222 3.35 -6.00 5.52
C ALA A 222 2.17 -5.68 6.45
N LEU A 223 0.94 -5.69 5.90
CA LEU A 223 -0.26 -5.31 6.64
C LEU A 223 -0.92 -6.50 7.35
N HIS A 224 -0.65 -7.74 6.95
CA HIS A 224 -1.19 -8.96 7.54
C HIS A 224 -1.08 -9.05 9.07
N PRO A 225 0.05 -8.67 9.71
CA PRO A 225 0.16 -8.67 11.17
C PRO A 225 -0.89 -7.81 11.87
N LEU A 226 -1.42 -6.79 11.20
CA LEU A 226 -2.44 -5.90 11.76
C LEU A 226 -3.82 -6.57 11.82
N TYR A 227 -4.07 -7.61 11.02
CA TYR A 227 -5.29 -8.42 11.11
C TYR A 227 -5.42 -9.05 12.50
N ALA A 228 -4.34 -9.68 12.99
CA ALA A 228 -4.31 -10.27 14.33
C ALA A 228 -4.43 -9.22 15.44
N VAL A 229 -3.96 -7.99 15.21
CA VAL A 229 -4.15 -6.88 16.15
C VAL A 229 -5.62 -6.47 16.22
N PHE A 230 -6.29 -6.34 15.08
CA PHE A 230 -7.72 -6.01 15.06
C PHE A 230 -8.55 -7.07 15.77
N ASP A 231 -8.28 -8.35 15.49
CA ASP A 231 -8.92 -9.48 16.15
C ASP A 231 -8.71 -9.42 17.68
N ALA A 232 -7.47 -9.22 18.14
CA ALA A 232 -7.16 -9.09 19.57
C ALA A 232 -7.88 -7.90 20.23
N ILE A 233 -7.95 -6.74 19.56
CA ILE A 233 -8.69 -5.57 20.06
C ILE A 233 -10.20 -5.88 20.12
N GLY A 234 -10.73 -6.59 19.13
CA GLY A 234 -12.13 -7.02 19.09
C GLY A 234 -12.47 -7.95 20.26
N MET A 235 -11.65 -8.96 20.49
CA MET A 235 -11.78 -9.88 21.63
C MET A 235 -11.72 -9.15 22.97
N ALA A 236 -10.70 -8.29 23.17
CA ALA A 236 -10.56 -7.53 24.41
C ALA A 236 -11.73 -6.56 24.65
N THR A 237 -12.24 -5.93 23.59
CA THR A 237 -13.44 -5.08 23.67
C THR A 237 -14.65 -5.90 24.11
N HIS A 238 -14.85 -7.08 23.52
CA HIS A 238 -15.97 -7.94 23.86
C HIS A 238 -15.93 -8.41 25.32
N GLU A 239 -14.76 -8.80 25.84
CA GLU A 239 -14.59 -9.19 27.24
C GLU A 239 -14.94 -8.05 28.22
N ILE A 240 -14.56 -6.81 27.89
CA ILE A 240 -14.90 -5.63 28.68
C ILE A 240 -16.41 -5.34 28.61
N ASP A 241 -17.01 -5.41 27.43
CA ASP A 241 -18.45 -5.15 27.27
C ASP A 241 -19.29 -6.18 28.05
N VAL A 242 -18.91 -7.46 28.02
CA VAL A 242 -19.55 -8.53 28.80
C VAL A 242 -19.38 -8.32 30.30
N SER A 243 -18.17 -8.03 30.77
CA SER A 243 -17.90 -7.85 32.21
C SER A 243 -18.54 -6.59 32.81
N THR A 244 -18.70 -5.53 32.00
CA THR A 244 -19.34 -4.27 32.43
C THR A 244 -20.85 -4.26 32.22
N GLY A 245 -21.43 -5.31 31.63
CA GLY A 245 -22.86 -5.39 31.32
C GLY A 245 -23.31 -4.37 30.27
N LYS A 246 -22.37 -3.84 29.47
CA LYS A 246 -22.70 -2.90 28.39
C LYS A 246 -23.45 -3.65 27.29
N GLN A 247 -24.63 -3.16 26.95
CA GLN A 247 -25.42 -3.70 25.84
C GLN A 247 -24.99 -3.15 24.47
N VAL A 248 -24.16 -2.11 24.45
CA VAL A 248 -23.78 -1.39 23.23
C VAL A 248 -22.30 -1.61 22.94
N VAL A 249 -22.02 -2.28 21.82
CA VAL A 249 -20.65 -2.53 21.34
C VAL A 249 -20.01 -1.21 20.90
N SER A 250 -18.83 -0.92 21.43
CA SER A 250 -18.13 0.36 21.19
C SER A 250 -17.20 0.34 19.98
N ILE A 251 -16.56 -0.79 19.70
CA ILE A 251 -15.61 -1.00 18.60
C ILE A 251 -16.09 -2.21 17.78
N PRO A 252 -16.25 -2.10 16.45
CA PRO A 252 -16.61 -3.24 15.62
C PRO A 252 -15.45 -4.24 15.52
N TYR A 253 -15.77 -5.46 15.10
CA TYR A 253 -14.78 -6.45 14.65
C TYR A 253 -14.10 -5.96 13.38
N LEU A 254 -13.01 -5.19 13.55
CA LEU A 254 -12.35 -4.44 12.47
C LEU A 254 -11.65 -5.38 11.47
N GLU A 255 -11.27 -6.57 11.89
CA GLU A 255 -10.66 -7.61 11.06
C GLU A 255 -11.60 -8.08 9.93
N GLU A 256 -12.93 -8.05 10.15
CA GLU A 256 -13.94 -8.44 9.15
C GLU A 256 -13.91 -7.55 7.89
N PHE A 257 -13.36 -6.34 7.98
CA PHE A 257 -13.23 -5.42 6.85
C PHE A 257 -12.02 -5.76 5.97
N PHE A 258 -11.04 -6.51 6.50
CA PHE A 258 -9.75 -6.73 5.85
C PHE A 258 -9.42 -8.21 5.58
N PRO A 259 -10.35 -9.08 5.16
CA PRO A 259 -10.06 -10.51 4.92
C PRO A 259 -9.07 -10.72 3.78
N PHE A 260 -8.92 -9.73 2.88
CA PHE A 260 -7.94 -9.76 1.79
C PHE A 260 -6.48 -9.75 2.29
N LEU A 261 -6.23 -9.36 3.54
CA LEU A 261 -4.90 -9.44 4.14
C LEU A 261 -4.46 -10.89 4.41
N LEU A 262 -5.41 -11.83 4.44
CA LEU A 262 -5.15 -13.26 4.60
C LEU A 262 -4.87 -13.98 3.26
N ALA A 263 -4.86 -13.26 2.14
CA ALA A 263 -4.64 -13.86 0.83
C ALA A 263 -3.24 -14.49 0.73
N ASP A 264 -3.13 -15.66 0.10
CA ASP A 264 -1.86 -16.32 -0.15
C ASP A 264 -1.12 -15.76 -1.37
N LYS A 265 0.18 -16.05 -1.47
CA LYS A 265 1.04 -15.56 -2.54
C LYS A 265 0.58 -16.03 -3.93
N PRO A 266 0.41 -17.33 -4.21
CA PRO A 266 -0.11 -17.79 -5.51
C PRO A 266 -1.38 -17.08 -5.96
N THR A 267 -2.37 -16.95 -5.06
CA THR A 267 -3.64 -16.28 -5.34
C THR A 267 -3.43 -14.81 -5.66
N THR A 268 -2.63 -14.12 -4.84
CA THR A 268 -2.31 -12.70 -5.02
C THR A 268 -1.64 -12.43 -6.37
N LEU A 269 -0.65 -13.25 -6.76
CA LEU A 269 0.11 -13.05 -7.98
C LEU A 269 -0.71 -13.28 -9.27
N ARG A 270 -1.72 -14.15 -9.21
CA ARG A 270 -2.60 -14.45 -10.35
C ARG A 270 -3.76 -13.47 -10.47
N ARG A 271 -4.13 -12.81 -9.38
CA ARG A 271 -5.32 -11.95 -9.29
C ARG A 271 -5.22 -10.75 -10.24
N LYS A 272 -6.35 -10.41 -10.86
CA LYS A 272 -6.50 -9.28 -11.81
C LYS A 272 -7.43 -8.17 -11.33
N ARG A 273 -8.28 -8.49 -10.35
CA ARG A 273 -9.24 -7.57 -9.73
C ARG A 273 -9.33 -7.90 -8.24
N TRP A 274 -9.37 -6.88 -7.40
CA TRP A 274 -9.45 -6.98 -5.96
C TRP A 274 -10.76 -6.41 -5.45
N LEU A 275 -11.13 -5.20 -5.88
CA LEU A 275 -12.29 -4.49 -5.33
C LEU A 275 -13.59 -5.28 -5.51
N SER A 276 -13.88 -5.71 -6.74
CA SER A 276 -15.12 -6.41 -7.09
C SER A 276 -15.33 -7.78 -6.41
N ILE A 277 -14.35 -8.27 -5.65
CA ILE A 277 -14.45 -9.54 -4.91
C ILE A 277 -15.00 -9.30 -3.50
N PHE A 278 -14.84 -8.08 -2.98
CA PHE A 278 -15.20 -7.71 -1.62
C PHE A 278 -16.25 -6.58 -1.58
N GLU A 279 -16.84 -6.24 -2.72
CA GLU A 279 -18.04 -5.39 -2.85
C GLU A 279 -19.31 -6.18 -2.54
#